data_AF-A0A960Q9Y0-F1
#
_entry.id   AF-A0A960Q9Y0-F1
#
_cell.length_a   1.000
_cell.length_b   1.000
_cell.length_c   1.000
_cell.angle_alpha   90.00
_cell.angle_beta   90.00
_cell.angle_gamma   90.00
#
_symmetry.space_group_name_H-M   'P 1'
#
loop_
_entity.id
_entity.type
_entity.pdbx_description
1 polymer ?
#
loop_
_entity_poly.entity_id
_entity_poly.type
_entity_poly.pdbx_seq_one_letter_code
_entity_poly.pdbx_strand_id
1 'polypeptide(L)' 'MPVSLRPGSPGQLDVFVDDEKVAGRATTGFLRFLGGGFPDPAEVIAALRERLHAAG' A
#
# COMPACT_ATOMS: atom_id res chain seq x y z
N MET A 1 15.77 1.98 5.54
CA MET A 1 14.62 1.62 6.41
C MET A 1 14.35 0.13 6.27
N PRO A 2 14.15 -0.60 7.37
CA PRO A 2 13.73 -2.00 7.31
C PRO A 2 12.31 -2.10 6.74
N VAL A 3 12.07 -3.06 5.86
CA VAL A 3 10.74 -3.38 5.33
C VAL A 3 10.21 -4.58 6.11
N SER A 4 8.97 -4.51 6.58
CA SER A 4 8.30 -5.61 7.28
C SER A 4 6.97 -5.96 6.61
N LEU A 5 6.58 -7.23 6.72
CA LEU A 5 5.29 -7.72 6.25
C LEU A 5 4.45 -8.12 7.46
N ARG A 6 3.20 -7.66 7.50
CA ARG A 6 2.23 -8.00 8.54
C ARG A 6 1.04 -8.72 7.89
N PRO A 7 0.53 -9.82 8.49
CA PRO A 7 -0.72 -10.42 8.05
C PRO A 7 -1.86 -9.39 8.09
N GLY A 8 -2.61 -9.30 7.00
CA GLY A 8 -3.79 -8.44 6.88
C GLY A 8 -5.07 -9.27 6.68
N SER A 9 -6.19 -8.57 6.51
CA SER A 9 -7.48 -9.17 6.16
C SER A 9 -7.47 -9.74 4.72
N PRO A 10 -8.35 -10.70 4.39
CA PRO A 10 -8.49 -11.18 3.02
C PRO A 10 -8.74 -10.04 2.03
N GLY A 11 -7.90 -9.94 0.99
CA GLY A 11 -7.97 -8.87 -0.01
C GLY A 11 -7.33 -7.55 0.40
N GLN A 12 -6.77 -7.46 1.61
CA GLN A 12 -6.06 -6.29 2.08
C GLN A 12 -4.63 -6.27 1.53
N LEU A 13 -4.26 -5.15 0.93
CA LEU A 13 -2.88 -4.78 0.71
C LEU A 13 -2.72 -3.28 0.95
N ASP A 14 -2.07 -2.96 2.07
CA ASP A 14 -1.81 -1.61 2.51
C ASP A 14 -0.30 -1.44 2.72
N VAL A 15 0.23 -0.29 2.31
CA VAL A 15 1.63 0.11 2.47
C VAL A 15 1.68 1.26 3.46
N PHE A 16 2.58 1.15 4.43
CA PHE A 16 2.74 2.14 5.49
C PHE A 16 4.18 2.66 5.53
N VAL A 17 4.32 3.94 5.91
CA VAL A 17 5.60 4.60 6.22
C VAL A 17 5.41 5.32 7.55
N ASP A 18 6.24 5.01 8.54
CA ASP A 18 6.15 5.61 9.88
C ASP A 18 4.73 5.56 10.45
N ASP A 19 4.10 4.38 10.34
CA ASP A 19 2.71 4.08 10.72
C ASP A 19 1.61 4.84 9.96
N GLU A 20 1.95 5.68 8.97
CA GLU A 20 0.98 6.31 8.07
C GLU A 20 0.75 5.49 6.81
N LYS A 21 -0.52 5.29 6.43
CA LYS A 21 -0.89 4.57 5.21
C LYS A 21 -0.60 5.44 3.98
N VAL A 22 0.35 5.03 3.15
CA VAL A 22 0.74 5.76 1.91
C VAL A 22 0.10 5.18 0.67
N ALA A 23 -0.27 3.91 0.70
CA ALA A 23 -1.03 3.29 -0.37
C ALA A 23 -1.88 2.16 0.21
N GLY A 24 -2.98 1.86 -0.46
CA GLY A 24 -3.66 0.60 -0.21
C GLY A 24 -4.97 0.50 -0.93
N ARG A 25 -5.38 -0.73 -1.19
CA ARG A 25 -6.66 -1.03 -1.82
C ARG A 25 -7.37 -2.07 -0.98
N ALA A 26 -8.47 -1.65 -0.35
CA ALA A 26 -9.41 -2.59 0.25
C ALA A 26 -10.39 -3.00 -0.85
N THR A 27 -10.28 -4.25 -1.32
CA THR A 27 -11.30 -4.81 -2.20
C THR A 27 -12.04 -5.88 -1.41
N THR A 28 -13.37 -5.78 -1.35
CA THR A 28 -14.21 -6.88 -0.88
C THR A 28 -13.90 -8.09 -1.78
N GLY A 29 -13.94 -9.32 -1.24
CA GLY A 29 -13.46 -10.52 -1.95
C GLY A 29 -14.01 -10.71 -3.37
N PHE A 30 -15.18 -10.14 -3.66
CA PHE A 30 -15.80 -10.09 -4.98
C PHE A 30 -15.09 -9.15 -5.99
N LEU A 31 -14.60 -7.99 -5.53
CA LEU A 31 -13.90 -7.01 -6.37
C LEU A 31 -12.47 -7.45 -6.74
N ARG A 32 -11.85 -8.34 -5.95
CA ARG A 32 -10.53 -8.92 -6.28
C ARG A 32 -10.54 -9.77 -7.56
N PHE A 33 -11.68 -10.40 -7.85
CA PHE A 33 -11.90 -11.17 -9.09
C PHE A 33 -12.23 -10.30 -10.31
N LEU A 34 -12.66 -9.05 -10.10
CA LEU A 34 -13.10 -8.12 -11.16
C LEU A 34 -12.05 -7.05 -11.54
N GLY A 35 -10.78 -7.28 -11.22
CA GLY A 35 -9.70 -6.31 -11.49
C GLY A 35 -9.46 -5.28 -10.38
N GLY A 36 -10.15 -5.42 -9.23
CA GLY A 36 -9.81 -4.73 -7.99
C GLY A 36 -8.55 -5.32 -7.37
N GLY A 37 -7.39 -4.95 -7.93
CA GLY A 37 -6.10 -5.56 -7.64
C GLY A 37 -5.22 -4.83 -6.63
N PHE A 38 -3.92 -5.10 -6.73
CA PHE A 38 -2.82 -4.45 -6.02
C PHE A 38 -2.79 -2.94 -6.35
N PRO A 39 -2.27 -2.08 -5.45
CA PRO A 39 -1.96 -0.70 -5.81
C PRO A 39 -0.92 -0.69 -6.94
N ASP A 40 -0.95 0.33 -7.80
CA ASP A 40 0.05 0.47 -8.85
C ASP A 40 1.44 0.67 -8.20
N PRO A 41 2.44 -0.18 -8.50
CA PRO A 41 3.79 -0.01 -7.97
C PRO A 41 4.36 1.40 -8.18
N ALA A 42 4.06 2.05 -9.30
CA ALA A 42 4.54 3.40 -9.60
C ALA A 42 3.93 4.44 -8.64
N GLU A 43 2.64 4.33 -8.33
CA GLU A 43 1.95 5.20 -7.36
C GLU A 43 2.52 4.99 -5.95
N VAL A 44 2.77 3.73 -5.55
CA VAL A 44 3.39 3.42 -4.26
C VAL A 44 4.78 4.03 -4.16
N ILE A 45 5.62 3.90 -5.21
CA ILE A 45 6.97 4.45 -5.23
C ILE A 45 6.95 5.99 -5.19
N ALA A 46 6.02 6.63 -5.91
CA ALA A 46 5.87 8.08 -5.90
C ALA A 46 5.50 8.60 -4.50
N ALA A 47 4.49 7.99 -3.86
CA ALA A 47 4.08 8.34 -2.50
C ALA A 47 5.20 8.12 -1.48
N LEU A 48 5.95 7.03 -1.60
CA LEU A 48 7.13 6.76 -0.76
C LEU A 48 8.21 7.85 -0.92
N ARG A 49 8.52 8.27 -2.16
CA ARG A 49 9.54 9.29 -2.44
C ARG A 49 9.15 10.65 -1.89
N GLU A 50 7.90 11.07 -2.09
CA GLU A 50 7.38 12.32 -1.54
C GLU A 50 7.52 12.34 -0.01
N ARG A 51 7.12 11.25 0.65
CA ARG A 51 7.20 11.10 2.10
C ARG A 51 8.63 11.17 2.62
N LEU A 52 9.55 10.45 1.98
CA LEU A 52 10.96 10.43 2.37
C LEU A 52 11.66 11.77 2.12
N HIS A 53 11.27 12.51 1.08
CA HIS A 53 11.78 13.86 0.83
C HIS A 53 11.23 14.90 1.80
N ALA A 54 9.97 14.77 2.26
CA ALA A 54 9.40 15.68 3.25
C ALA A 54 9.97 15.49 4.66
N ALA A 55 10.57 14.33 4.94
CA ALA A 55 11.16 13.97 6.23
C ALA A 55 12.68 14.22 6.33
N GLY A 56 13.33 14.64 5.25
CA GLY A 56 14.78 14.95 5.18
C GLY A 56 15.06 16.44 5.12
#